data_AF-A0A7J2YM18-F1
#
_entry.id   AF-A0A7J2YM18-F1
#
_cell.length_a   1.000
_cell.length_b   1.000
_cell.length_c   1.000
_cell.angle_alpha   90.00
_cell.angle_beta   90.00
_cell.angle_gamma   90.00
#
_symmetry.space_group_name_H-M   'P 1'
#
loop_
_entity.id
_entity.type
_entity.pdbx_description
1 polymer ?
#
loop_
_entity_poly.entity_id
_entity_poly.type
_entity_poly.pdbx_seq_one_letter_code
_entity_poly.pdbx_strand_id
1 'polypeptide(L)' 'MSKIEGIKPLEELGAKVKHIMVVVDREHGGKETLEKLGYKVHALAKISEIVKSLLQSAHISKEKADAVLSYIKKT' A
#
# COMPACT_ATOMS: atom_id res chain seq x y z
N MET A 1 -5.56 -13.07 1.25
CA MET A 1 -4.84 -11.79 0.98
C MET A 1 -4.77 -11.65 -0.52
N SER A 2 -5.60 -10.80 -1.14
CA SER A 2 -5.91 -10.86 -2.58
C SER A 2 -4.71 -10.90 -3.54
N LYS A 3 -3.58 -10.28 -3.17
CA LYS A 3 -2.34 -10.30 -3.98
C LYS A 3 -1.69 -11.67 -4.02
N ILE A 4 -1.68 -12.39 -2.89
CA ILE A 4 -1.15 -13.75 -2.79
C ILE A 4 -2.00 -14.71 -3.62
N GLU A 5 -3.33 -14.56 -3.56
CA GLU A 5 -4.26 -15.36 -4.35
C GLU A 5 -4.03 -15.20 -5.86
N GLY A 6 -3.67 -14.00 -6.32
CA GLY A 6 -3.29 -13.77 -7.72
C GLY A 6 -1.89 -14.26 -8.10
N ILE A 7 -0.95 -14.32 -7.14
CA ILE A 7 0.42 -14.78 -7.38
C ILE A 7 0.51 -16.31 -7.45
N LYS A 8 -0.23 -17.02 -6.58
CA LYS A 8 -0.15 -18.48 -6.46
C LYS A 8 -0.28 -19.23 -7.80
N PRO A 9 -1.31 -18.97 -8.65
CA PRO A 9 -1.43 -19.67 -9.92
C PRO A 9 -0.24 -19.42 -10.87
N LEU A 10 0.38 -18.24 -10.81
CA LEU A 10 1.56 -17.94 -11.62
C LEU A 10 2.75 -18.78 -11.16
N GLU A 11 2.97 -18.89 -9.85
CA GLU A 11 4.04 -19.70 -9.28
C GLU A 11 3.83 -21.20 -9.51
N GLU A 12 2.59 -21.68 -9.43
CA GLU A 12 2.22 -23.08 -9.75
C GLU A 12 2.51 -23.44 -11.22
N LEU A 13 2.43 -22.45 -12.13
CA LEU A 13 2.81 -22.60 -13.54
C LEU A 13 4.32 -22.38 -13.78
N GLY A 14 5.12 -22.27 -12.73
CA GLY A 14 6.58 -22.14 -12.80
C GLY A 14 7.11 -20.71 -12.93
N ALA A 15 6.24 -19.68 -12.85
CA ALA A 15 6.71 -18.31 -12.84
C ALA A 15 7.40 -17.96 -11.52
N LYS A 16 8.49 -17.18 -11.57
CA LYS A 16 9.16 -16.68 -10.37
C LYS A 16 8.77 -15.23 -10.10
N VAL A 17 7.73 -15.01 -9.31
CA VAL A 17 7.26 -13.66 -8.96
C VAL A 17 8.20 -13.05 -7.93
N LYS A 18 8.98 -12.04 -8.33
CA LYS A 18 9.94 -11.34 -7.44
C LYS A 18 9.46 -9.96 -7.00
N HIS A 19 8.69 -9.30 -7.85
CA HIS A 19 8.30 -7.90 -7.68
C HIS A 19 6.80 -7.74 -7.78
N ILE A 20 6.26 -6.90 -6.90
CA ILE A 20 4.86 -6.48 -6.90
C ILE A 20 4.87 -4.95 -7.00
N MET A 21 4.10 -4.39 -7.92
CA MET A 21 3.94 -2.95 -8.06
C MET A 21 2.50 -2.56 -7.79
N VAL A 22 2.30 -1.52 -6.98
CA VAL A 22 0.98 -0.94 -6.69
C VAL A 22 1.01 0.56 -6.90
N VAL A 23 -0.15 1.15 -7.18
CA VAL A 23 -0.26 2.60 -7.30
C VAL A 23 -0.18 3.24 -5.91
N VAL A 24 -0.96 2.73 -4.95
CA VAL A 24 -1.03 3.30 -3.60
C VAL A 24 -0.70 2.26 -2.54
N ASP A 25 0.33 2.54 -1.75
CA ASP A 25 0.53 1.87 -0.46
C ASP A 25 -0.39 2.52 0.57
N ARG A 26 -1.35 1.75 1.06
CA ARG A 26 -2.30 2.21 2.08
C ARG A 26 -1.68 2.26 3.48
N GLU A 27 -0.45 1.80 3.68
CA GLU A 27 0.25 1.84 4.97
C GLU A 27 -0.51 1.11 6.10
N HIS A 28 -1.16 -0.01 5.78
CA HIS A 28 -1.87 -0.88 6.74
C HIS A 28 -1.23 -2.28 6.83
N GLY A 29 0.11 -2.37 6.79
CA GLY A 29 0.83 -3.64 6.99
C GLY A 29 0.86 -4.59 5.78
N GLY A 30 0.17 -4.26 4.68
CA GLY A 30 0.05 -5.15 3.52
C GLY A 30 1.36 -5.30 2.74
N LYS A 31 2.14 -4.22 2.64
CA LYS A 31 3.46 -4.23 2.01
C LYS A 31 4.42 -5.12 2.80
N GLU A 32 4.49 -4.89 4.12
CA GLU A 32 5.34 -5.59 5.07
C GLU A 32 5.02 -7.09 5.09
N THR A 33 3.73 -7.44 5.00
CA THR A 33 3.30 -8.84 4.92
C THR A 33 3.83 -9.52 3.66
N LEU A 34 3.80 -8.85 2.51
CA LEU A 34 4.33 -9.39 1.25
C LEU A 34 5.87 -9.46 1.26
N GLU A 35 6.53 -8.46 1.85
CA GLU A 35 7.99 -8.44 1.99
C GLU A 35 8.50 -9.55 2.92
N LYS A 36 7.76 -9.86 3.99
CA LYS A 36 8.04 -11.03 4.86
C LYS A 36 7.91 -12.36 4.12
N LEU A 37 7.09 -12.43 3.07
CA LEU A 37 6.94 -13.61 2.22
C LEU A 37 7.99 -13.68 1.10
N GLY A 38 8.93 -12.72 1.03
CA GLY A 38 10.03 -12.72 0.08
C GLY A 38 9.77 -11.93 -1.21
N TYR A 39 8.64 -11.25 -1.33
CA TYR A 39 8.34 -10.38 -2.48
C TYR A 39 8.88 -8.98 -2.26
N LYS A 40 9.45 -8.35 -3.29
CA LYS A 40 9.79 -6.92 -3.24
C LYS A 40 8.60 -6.08 -3.69
N VAL A 41 8.08 -5.22 -2.82
CA VAL A 41 6.90 -4.39 -3.13
C VAL A 41 7.31 -2.95 -3.42
N HIS A 42 6.85 -2.46 -4.56
CA HIS A 42 7.03 -1.09 -5.02
C HIS A 42 5.69 -0.37 -5.02
N ALA A 43 5.64 0.84 -4.47
CA ALA A 43 4.46 1.68 -4.48
C ALA A 43 4.78 3.01 -5.12
N LEU A 44 3.89 3.51 -5.99
CA LEU A 44 4.08 4.81 -6.63
C LEU A 44 3.88 5.96 -5.63
N ALA A 45 2.94 5.81 -4.70
CA ALA A 45 2.69 6.76 -3.63
C ALA A 45 2.21 6.07 -2.36
N LYS A 46 2.45 6.69 -1.21
CA LYS A 46 1.84 6.33 0.07
C LYS A 46 0.56 7.11 0.30
N ILE A 47 -0.40 6.53 1.01
CA ILE A 47 -1.62 7.24 1.38
C ILE A 47 -1.33 8.49 2.23
N SER A 48 -0.34 8.46 3.13
CA SER A 48 0.05 9.63 3.91
C SER A 48 0.61 10.77 3.05
N GLU A 49 1.30 10.45 1.96
CA GLU A 49 1.80 11.44 0.98
C GLU A 49 0.63 12.08 0.23
N ILE A 50 -0.33 11.26 -0.23
CA ILE A 50 -1.54 11.72 -0.92
C ILE A 50 -2.35 12.65 0.01
N VAL A 51 -2.59 12.25 1.25
CA VAL A 51 -3.35 13.06 2.22
C VAL A 51 -2.67 14.40 2.50
N LYS A 52 -1.34 14.40 2.66
CA LYS A 52 -0.57 15.65 2.82
C LYS A 52 -0.70 16.55 1.60
N SER A 53 -0.60 15.99 0.39
CA SER A 53 -0.74 16.76 -0.86
C SER A 53 -2.14 17.37 -1.01
N LEU A 54 -3.19 16.62 -0.65
CA LEU A 54 -4.57 17.10 -0.70
C LEU A 54 -4.83 18.20 0.33
N LEU A 55 -4.24 18.10 1.52
CA LEU A 55 -4.32 19.15 2.54
C LEU A 55 -3.61 20.43 2.07
N GLN A 56 -2.39 20.30 1.53
CA GLN A 56 -1.62 21.42 0.98
C GLN A 56 -2.36 22.13 -0.18
N SER A 57 -3.09 21.37 -0.99
CA SER A 57 -3.89 21.89 -2.11
C SER A 57 -5.29 22.34 -1.71
N ALA A 58 -5.59 22.38 -0.40
CA ALA A 58 -6.90 22.75 0.17
C ALA A 58 -8.10 21.92 -0.36
N HIS A 59 -7.86 20.70 -0.86
CA HIS A 59 -8.92 19.79 -1.30
C HIS A 59 -9.58 19.04 -0.15
N ILE A 60 -8.91 18.96 1.01
CA ILE A 60 -9.46 18.43 2.25
C ILE A 60 -9.16 19.40 3.40
N SER A 61 -10.04 19.40 4.41
CA SER A 61 -9.79 20.16 5.63
C SER A 61 -8.74 19.47 6.49
N LYS A 62 -8.14 20.24 7.42
CA LYS A 62 -7.18 19.72 8.39
C LYS A 62 -7.79 18.59 9.23
N GLU A 63 -9.04 18.75 9.66
CA GLU A 63 -9.74 17.75 10.46
C GLU A 63 -9.88 16.41 9.72
N LYS A 64 -10.19 16.46 8.40
CA LYS A 64 -10.26 15.25 7.56
C LYS A 64 -8.89 14.62 7.38
N ALA A 65 -7.85 15.43 7.13
CA ALA A 65 -6.49 14.93 7.00
C ALA A 65 -6.01 14.25 8.30
N ASP A 66 -6.24 14.88 9.44
CA ASP A 66 -5.87 14.37 10.76
C ASP A 66 -6.63 13.08 11.10
N ALA A 67 -7.91 12.98 10.75
CA ALA A 67 -8.70 11.76 10.93
C ALA A 67 -8.11 10.59 10.13
N VAL A 68 -7.75 10.80 8.86
CA VAL A 68 -7.15 9.75 8.02
C VAL A 68 -5.76 9.37 8.51
N LEU A 69 -4.89 10.34 8.82
CA LEU A 69 -3.54 10.07 9.33
C LEU A 69 -3.57 9.37 10.69
N SER A 70 -4.53 9.69 11.54
CA SER A 70 -4.73 9.01 12.83
C SER A 70 -5.24 7.58 12.63
N TYR A 71 -6.10 7.34 11.64
CA TYR A 71 -6.57 6.00 11.30
C TYR A 71 -5.42 5.10 10.82
N ILE A 72 -4.54 5.63 9.96
CA ILE A 72 -3.37 4.89 9.45
C ILE A 72 -2.43 4.48 10.60
N LYS A 73 -2.16 5.38 11.55
CA LYS A 73 -1.26 5.12 12.70
C LYS A 73 -1.76 4.11 13.73
N LYS A 74 -3.05 3.75 13.72
CA LYS A 74 -3.64 2.83 14.70
C LYS A 74 -3.39 1.35 14.39
N THR A 75 -2.54 1.05 13.42
CA THR A 75 -2.26 -0.30 12.91
C THR A 75 -0.76 -0.56 12.93
#